data_AF-A0A2S9FRH4-F1
#
_entry.id   AF-A0A2S9FRH4-F1
#
_cell.length_a   1.000
_cell.length_b   1.000
_cell.length_c   1.000
_cell.angle_alpha   90.00
_cell.angle_beta   90.00
_cell.angle_gamma   90.00
#
_symmetry.space_group_name_H-M   'P 1'
#
loop_
_entity.id
_entity.type
_entity.pdbx_description
1 polymer ?
#
loop_
_entity_poly.entity_id
_entity_poly.type
_entity_poly.pdbx_seq_one_letter_code
_entity_poly.pdbx_strand_id
1 'polypeptide(L)' 'RDAVRVDGPAVNAAADVPGGAQAVAGSPEHTALFDVPRLASVYPTAAGLVAAVTDWEADPEALVPLYLRRPDAKPQVQR' A
#
# COMPACT_ATOMS: atom_id res chain seq x y z
N ARG A 1 13.38 5.74 2.93
CA ARG A 1 14.62 5.36 3.67
C ARG A 1 14.25 4.07 4.41
N ASP A 2 15.03 3.02 4.16
CA ASP A 2 14.91 1.63 4.64
C ASP A 2 13.68 0.81 4.21
N ALA A 3 12.62 1.44 3.70
CA ALA A 3 11.43 0.76 3.17
C ALA A 3 10.77 -0.23 4.17
N VAL A 4 11.00 -0.02 5.46
CA VAL A 4 10.42 -0.83 6.53
C VAL A 4 8.91 -0.58 6.57
N ARG A 5 8.14 -1.66 6.58
CA ARG A 5 6.69 -1.60 6.80
C ARG A 5 6.42 -1.14 8.24
N VAL A 6 5.92 0.08 8.38
CA VAL A 6 5.58 0.67 9.69
C VAL A 6 4.17 0.28 10.17
N ASP A 7 3.28 -0.07 9.24
CA ASP A 7 1.93 -0.55 9.51
C ASP A 7 1.44 -1.45 8.36
N GLY A 8 0.40 -2.23 8.63
CA GLY A 8 -0.19 -3.20 7.73
C GLY A 8 -0.81 -2.58 6.47
N PRO A 9 -1.02 -3.40 5.43
CA PRO A 9 -1.71 -2.97 4.23
C PRO A 9 -3.20 -2.71 4.54
N ALA A 10 -3.61 -1.45 4.52
CA ALA A 10 -4.98 -1.04 4.76
C ALA A 10 -5.56 -0.22 3.59
N VAL A 11 -6.88 -0.29 3.45
CA VAL A 11 -7.66 0.60 2.58
C VAL A 11 -8.50 1.49 3.48
N ASN A 12 -8.36 2.80 3.31
CA ASN A 12 -9.05 3.84 4.05
C ASN A 12 -9.69 4.83 3.06
N ALA A 13 -10.76 5.52 3.48
CA ALA A 13 -11.22 6.69 2.75
C ALA A 13 -10.14 7.78 2.78
N ALA A 14 -10.10 8.66 1.78
CA ALA A 14 -9.05 9.69 1.70
C ALA A 14 -8.98 10.58 2.96
N ALA A 15 -10.14 10.90 3.55
CA ALA A 15 -10.22 11.69 4.78
C ALA A 15 -9.67 10.98 6.04
N ASP A 16 -9.57 9.64 6.01
CA ASP A 16 -9.10 8.84 7.14
C ASP A 16 -7.60 8.49 7.01
N VAL A 17 -6.92 8.94 5.96
CA VAL A 17 -5.48 8.73 5.78
C VAL A 17 -4.72 9.71 6.68
N PRO A 18 -3.81 9.24 7.56
CA PRO A 18 -3.00 10.12 8.39
C PRO A 18 -2.16 11.09 7.57
N GLY A 19 -2.01 12.32 8.06
CA GLY A 19 -1.14 13.33 7.46
C GLY A 19 0.36 13.02 7.63
N GLY A 20 1.21 13.91 7.11
CA GLY A 20 2.68 13.82 7.23
C GLY A 20 3.38 13.10 6.07
N ALA A 21 2.63 12.54 5.12
CA ALA A 21 3.18 12.07 3.86
C ALA A 21 3.78 13.25 3.07
N GLN A 22 4.92 13.02 2.42
CA GLN A 22 5.60 14.04 1.61
C GLN A 22 5.24 13.97 0.12
N ALA A 23 4.60 12.87 -0.31
CA ALA A 23 4.19 12.63 -1.68
C ALA A 23 3.08 11.56 -1.72
N VAL A 24 2.34 11.51 -2.83
CA VAL A 24 1.25 10.55 -3.07
C VAL A 24 1.44 9.81 -4.40
N ALA A 25 1.08 8.54 -4.47
CA ALA A 25 1.09 7.75 -5.71
C ALA A 25 -0.32 7.19 -5.99
N GLY A 26 -0.69 7.07 -7.27
CA GLY A 26 -2.01 6.58 -7.67
C GLY A 26 -2.50 7.16 -8.99
N SER A 27 -3.78 6.91 -9.32
CA SER A 27 -4.42 7.55 -10.47
C SER A 27 -4.57 9.07 -10.25
N PRO A 28 -4.65 9.87 -11.33
CA PRO A 28 -4.83 11.32 -11.20
C PRO A 28 -6.01 11.70 -10.30
N GLU A 29 -7.15 11.03 -10.43
CA GLU A 29 -8.37 11.30 -9.66
C GLU A 29 -8.17 11.09 -8.15
N HIS A 30 -7.49 9.99 -7.76
CA HIS A 30 -7.26 9.69 -6.34
C HIS A 30 -6.19 10.58 -5.74
N THR A 31 -5.13 10.88 -6.49
CA THR A 31 -4.05 11.74 -6.00
C THR A 31 -4.47 13.19 -5.84
N ALA A 32 -5.48 13.65 -6.59
CA ALA A 32 -6.08 14.98 -6.41
C ALA A 32 -6.82 15.15 -5.07
N LEU A 33 -7.06 14.07 -4.32
CA LEU A 33 -7.64 14.13 -2.97
C LEU A 33 -6.61 14.54 -1.89
N PHE A 34 -5.34 14.65 -2.25
CA PHE A 34 -4.24 14.97 -1.34
C PHE A 34 -3.44 16.18 -1.83
N ASP A 35 -3.15 17.13 -0.94
CA ASP A 35 -2.38 18.34 -1.24
C ASP A 35 -0.87 18.11 -1.12
N VAL A 36 -0.36 17.06 -1.77
CA VAL A 36 1.08 16.71 -1.80
C VAL A 36 1.50 16.32 -3.22
N PRO A 37 2.80 16.45 -3.56
CA PRO A 37 3.29 16.10 -4.89
C PRO A 37 2.93 14.68 -5.32
N ARG A 38 2.43 14.53 -6.56
CA ARG A 38 2.14 13.24 -7.17
C ARG A 38 3.41 12.58 -7.71
N LEU A 39 3.67 11.35 -7.30
CA LEU A 39 4.73 10.51 -7.85
C LEU A 39 4.31 9.93 -9.22
N ALA A 40 5.30 9.72 -10.09
CA ALA A 40 5.09 8.91 -11.29
C ALA A 40 4.71 7.48 -10.89
N SER A 41 3.95 6.77 -11.73
CA SER A 41 3.72 5.34 -11.50
C SER A 41 5.05 4.61 -11.55
N VAL A 42 5.42 3.99 -10.44
CA VAL A 42 6.57 3.10 -10.34
C VAL A 42 6.04 1.73 -9.91
N TYR A 43 6.31 0.72 -10.72
CA TYR A 43 6.06 -0.67 -10.36
C TYR A 43 7.34 -1.28 -9.77
N PRO A 44 7.23 -2.30 -8.91
CA PRO A 44 8.40 -3.00 -8.41
C PRO A 44 9.22 -3.58 -9.57
N THR A 45 10.54 -3.44 -9.50
CA THR A 45 11.45 -4.14 -10.43
C THR A 45 11.77 -5.53 -9.90
N ALA A 46 12.11 -6.47 -10.78
CA ALA A 46 12.53 -7.80 -10.36
C ALA A 46 13.73 -7.75 -9.39
N ALA A 47 14.73 -6.91 -9.69
CA ALA A 47 15.88 -6.70 -8.82
C ALA A 47 15.47 -6.13 -7.44
N GLY A 48 14.52 -5.20 -7.41
CA GLY A 48 14.00 -4.64 -6.16
C GLY A 48 13.25 -5.67 -5.31
N LEU A 49 12.50 -6.58 -5.95
CA LEU A 49 11.81 -7.67 -5.26
C LEU A 49 12.81 -8.67 -4.63
N VAL A 50 13.87 -9.03 -5.36
CA VAL A 50 14.97 -9.88 -4.84
C VAL A 50 15.65 -9.19 -3.66
N ALA A 51 15.92 -7.89 -3.76
CA ALA A 51 16.56 -7.13 -2.68
C ALA A 51 15.70 -6.98 -1.42
N ALA A 52 14.37 -7.18 -1.52
CA ALA A 52 13.46 -7.09 -0.38
C ALA A 52 13.41 -8.37 0.48
N VAL A 53 13.98 -9.49 0.00
CA VAL A 53 14.03 -10.75 0.74
C VAL A 53 15.15 -10.67 1.78
N THR A 54 14.79 -10.71 3.06
CA THR A 54 15.74 -10.57 4.18
C THR A 54 16.36 -11.90 4.62
N ASP A 55 15.73 -13.02 4.31
CA ASP A 55 16.20 -14.38 4.61
C ASP A 55 15.85 -15.31 3.45
N TRP A 56 16.87 -15.93 2.86
CA TRP A 56 16.76 -16.86 1.73
C TRP A 56 16.75 -18.32 2.14
N GLU A 57 17.14 -18.63 3.38
CA GLU A 57 17.26 -19.99 3.89
C GLU A 57 15.96 -20.45 4.58
N ALA A 58 15.08 -19.52 4.93
CA ALA A 58 13.76 -19.83 5.47
C ALA A 58 12.84 -20.46 4.41
N ASP A 59 12.04 -21.44 4.84
CA ASP A 59 10.99 -22.03 3.99
C ASP A 59 9.89 -20.96 3.75
N PRO A 60 9.53 -20.66 2.48
CA PRO A 60 8.54 -19.63 2.21
C PRO A 60 7.16 -20.03 2.71
N GLU A 61 6.47 -19.09 3.33
CA GLU A 61 5.03 -19.25 3.60
C GLU A 61 4.24 -19.41 2.30
N ALA A 62 3.06 -20.03 2.39
CA ALA A 62 2.19 -20.20 1.23
C ALA A 62 1.84 -18.84 0.61
N LEU A 63 1.87 -18.77 -0.72
CA LEU A 63 1.47 -17.57 -1.47
C LEU A 63 -0.04 -17.38 -1.38
N VAL A 64 -0.50 -16.74 -0.30
CA VAL A 64 -1.88 -16.32 -0.11
C VAL A 64 -2.04 -14.94 -0.74
N PRO A 65 -2.92 -14.75 -1.74
CA PRO A 65 -3.17 -13.44 -2.30
C PRO A 65 -3.69 -12.50 -1.22
N LEU A 66 -3.05 -11.33 -1.10
CA LEU A 66 -3.55 -10.27 -0.22
C LEU A 66 -4.71 -9.55 -0.91
N TYR A 67 -5.92 -10.05 -0.69
CA TYR A 67 -7.13 -9.35 -1.10
C TYR A 67 -7.36 -8.13 -0.20
N LEU A 68 -6.99 -6.95 -0.70
CA LEU A 68 -7.35 -5.70 -0.05
C LEU A 68 -8.87 -5.54 -0.02
N ARG A 69 -9.37 -4.83 1.00
CA ARG A 69 -10.81 -4.52 1.11
C ARG A 69 -11.28 -3.86 -0.18
N ARG A 70 -12.41 -4.29 -0.72
CA ARG A 70 -12.96 -3.64 -1.91
C ARG A 70 -13.26 -2.16 -1.60
N PRO A 71 -13.02 -1.23 -2.54
CA PRO A 71 -13.32 0.19 -2.34
C PRO A 71 -14.78 0.49 -1.98
N ASP A 72 -15.71 -0.39 -2.35
CA ASP A 72 -17.14 -0.30 -2.06
C ASP A 72 -17.58 -1.05 -0.78
N ALA A 73 -16.64 -1.61 -0.01
CA ALA A 73 -16.94 -2.36 1.20
C ALA A 73 -17.55 -1.43 2.27
N LYS A 74 -18.89 -1.47 2.39
CA LYS A 74 -19.62 -0.80 3.48
C LYS A 74 -19.57 -1.64 4.75
N PRO A 75 -19.35 -1.03 5.94
CA PRO A 75 -19.50 -1.74 7.20
C PRO A 75 -20.87 -2.40 7.27
N GLN A 76 -20.91 -3.69 7.61
CA GLN A 76 -22.17 -4.37 7.90
C GLN A 76 -22.73 -3.75 9.18
N VAL A 77 -23.94 -3.21 9.12
CA VAL A 77 -24.65 -2.80 10.35
C VAL A 77 -25.00 -4.08 11.09
N GLN A 78 -24.37 -4.30 12.24
CA GLN A 78 -24.68 -5.44 13.11
C GLN A 78 -26.16 -5.32 13.52
N ARG A 79 -26.97 -6.36 13.26
CA ARG A 79 -28.32 -6.46 13.80
C ARG A 79 -28.25 -6.98 15.25
#